data_AF-A0AAE3IE79-F1
#
_entry.id   AF-A0AAE3IE79-F1
#
_cell.length_a   1.000
_cell.length_b   1.000
_cell.length_c   1.000
_cell.angle_alpha   90.00
_cell.angle_beta   90.00
_cell.angle_gamma   90.00
#
_symmetry.space_group_name_H-M   'P 1'
#
loop_
_entity.id
_entity.type
_entity.pdbx_description
1 polymer ?
#
loop_
_entity_poly.entity_id
_entity_poly.type
_entity_poly.pdbx_seq_one_letter_code
_entity_poly.pdbx_strand_id
1 'polypeptide(L)'
;MNPTAAEIVLAAQRGDSINRISNKIGTSYSWVYDWINRLDGAEIITNTDNGIRVRDYEMRRRYEEMMGTLYSRDEVSQEDAYVIPHFAGMEFAYTEIDATYVWTHGGFQIARGHDDYPVFIEVHERDVDRWIEFFERFGVDTTVGERPDAADVDGSVHYVLFPQAADIDVEWVDGNPVIPLDDAVSQMMETRPAYEPALEMIADEHDVDIDARHHDQMAAD
;
A
#
# COMPACT_ATOMS: atom_id res chain seq x y z
N MET A 1 -14.43 4.37 -19.94
CA MET A 1 -13.47 4.94 -18.98
C MET A 1 -12.23 4.05 -18.99
N ASN A 2 -11.03 4.61 -18.74
CA ASN A 2 -9.76 3.89 -18.86
C ASN A 2 -9.21 3.57 -17.44
N PRO A 3 -8.82 2.31 -17.13
CA PRO A 3 -8.35 1.92 -15.79
C PRO A 3 -7.13 2.72 -15.30
N THR A 4 -6.10 2.89 -16.13
CA THR A 4 -4.92 3.71 -15.77
C THR A 4 -5.29 5.16 -15.44
N ALA A 5 -6.21 5.76 -16.21
CA ALA A 5 -6.70 7.10 -15.91
C ALA A 5 -7.45 7.14 -14.56
N ALA A 6 -8.18 6.07 -14.22
CA ALA A 6 -8.89 5.95 -12.96
C ALA A 6 -7.91 5.83 -11.78
N GLU A 7 -6.93 4.93 -11.86
CA GLU A 7 -5.87 4.76 -10.85
C GLU A 7 -5.15 6.09 -10.57
N ILE A 8 -4.72 6.80 -11.62
CA ILE A 8 -4.07 8.11 -11.48
C ILE A 8 -4.96 9.11 -10.75
N VAL A 9 -6.24 9.20 -11.12
CA VAL A 9 -7.18 10.17 -10.52
C VAL A 9 -7.54 9.80 -9.07
N LEU A 10 -7.65 8.51 -8.77
CA LEU A 10 -8.02 8.02 -7.45
C LEU A 10 -6.86 8.08 -6.46
N ALA A 11 -5.65 7.70 -6.88
CA ALA A 11 -4.45 7.69 -6.04
C ALA A 11 -3.82 9.09 -5.84
N ALA A 12 -4.15 10.05 -6.72
CA ALA A 12 -3.66 11.41 -6.63
C ALA A 12 -4.17 12.13 -5.38
N GLN A 13 -3.24 12.56 -4.54
CA GLN A 13 -3.50 13.45 -3.41
C GLN A 13 -2.96 14.84 -3.71
N ARG A 14 -3.51 15.84 -3.00
CA ARG A 14 -3.09 17.23 -3.16
C ARG A 14 -1.61 17.36 -2.83
N GLY A 15 -0.82 17.80 -3.81
CA GLY A 15 0.62 18.03 -3.62
C GLY A 15 1.51 16.88 -4.09
N ASP A 16 0.93 15.77 -4.55
CA ASP A 16 1.72 14.70 -5.14
C ASP A 16 2.46 15.17 -6.38
N SER A 17 3.69 14.70 -6.55
CA SER A 17 4.41 14.80 -7.81
C SER A 17 3.97 13.68 -8.76
N ILE A 18 4.24 13.84 -10.06
CA ILE A 18 4.03 12.77 -11.05
C ILE A 18 4.82 11.52 -10.65
N ASN A 19 6.03 11.69 -10.11
CA ASN A 19 6.85 10.57 -9.62
C ASN A 19 6.19 9.84 -8.46
N ARG A 20 5.59 10.57 -7.51
CA ARG A 20 4.89 9.95 -6.38
C ARG A 20 3.67 9.15 -6.83
N ILE A 21 2.89 9.68 -7.78
CA ILE A 21 1.76 8.94 -8.36
C ILE A 21 2.24 7.70 -9.11
N SER A 22 3.29 7.84 -9.94
CA SER A 22 3.94 6.75 -10.66
C SER A 22 4.34 5.60 -9.74
N ASN A 23 4.97 5.92 -8.61
CA ASN A 23 5.33 4.94 -7.60
C ASN A 23 4.10 4.30 -6.94
N LYS A 24 3.10 5.09 -6.51
CA LYS A 24 1.85 4.59 -5.89
C LYS A 24 1.10 3.55 -6.73
N ILE A 25 1.16 3.66 -8.07
CA ILE A 25 0.41 2.79 -8.99
C ILE A 25 1.31 1.82 -9.76
N GLY A 26 2.58 1.68 -9.36
CA GLY A 26 3.52 0.73 -9.98
C GLY A 26 3.76 0.94 -11.48
N THR A 27 3.56 2.15 -12.01
CA THR A 27 3.59 2.43 -13.45
C THR A 27 4.70 3.40 -13.79
N SER A 28 5.36 3.23 -14.94
CA SER A 28 6.48 4.12 -15.35
C SER A 28 6.12 5.61 -15.37
N TYR A 29 7.07 6.44 -14.93
CA TYR A 29 6.94 7.91 -14.89
C TYR A 29 6.46 8.50 -16.22
N SER A 30 7.07 8.10 -17.35
CA SER A 30 6.73 8.65 -18.67
C SER A 30 5.27 8.38 -19.05
N TRP A 31 4.75 7.21 -18.67
CA TRP A 31 3.37 6.85 -18.96
C TRP A 31 2.38 7.65 -18.10
N VAL A 32 2.69 7.81 -16.81
CA VAL A 32 1.90 8.66 -15.91
C VAL A 32 1.95 10.12 -16.35
N TYR A 33 3.12 10.62 -16.75
CA TYR A 33 3.29 11.97 -17.29
C TYR A 33 2.38 12.23 -18.49
N ASP A 34 2.34 11.31 -19.45
CA ASP A 34 1.48 11.42 -20.64
C ASP A 34 -0.01 11.45 -20.26
N TRP A 35 -0.42 10.62 -19.30
CA TRP A 35 -1.79 10.63 -18.79
C TRP A 35 -2.14 11.89 -18.00
N ILE A 36 -1.24 12.38 -17.16
CA ILE A 36 -1.44 13.63 -16.41
C ILE A 36 -1.67 14.79 -17.39
N ASN A 37 -0.91 14.90 -18.48
CA ASN A 37 -1.14 15.93 -19.49
C ASN A 37 -2.52 15.81 -20.17
N ARG A 38 -2.99 14.58 -20.42
CA ARG A 38 -4.32 14.34 -20.99
C ARG A 38 -5.44 14.70 -20.00
N LEU A 39 -5.26 14.34 -18.73
CA LEU A 39 -6.22 14.61 -17.66
C LEU A 39 -6.28 16.10 -17.30
N ASP A 40 -5.14 16.80 -17.35
CA ASP A 40 -5.05 18.26 -17.19
C ASP A 40 -5.75 18.99 -18.35
N GLY A 41 -5.48 18.58 -19.59
CA GLY A 41 -6.19 19.11 -20.77
C GLY A 41 -7.69 18.81 -20.79
N ALA A 42 -8.16 17.83 -20.04
CA ALA A 42 -9.57 17.50 -19.84
C ALA A 42 -10.18 18.13 -18.58
N GLU A 43 -9.43 18.97 -17.86
CA GLU A 43 -9.83 19.64 -16.61
C GLU A 43 -10.23 18.68 -15.46
N ILE A 44 -9.82 17.41 -15.52
CA ILE A 44 -10.08 16.41 -14.47
C ILE A 44 -9.09 16.56 -13.32
N ILE A 45 -7.82 16.81 -13.67
CA ILE A 45 -6.72 17.09 -12.76
C ILE A 45 -6.14 18.46 -13.11
N THR A 46 -5.37 19.06 -12.21
CA THR A 46 -4.44 20.13 -12.54
C THR A 46 -3.02 19.78 -12.13
N ASN A 47 -2.06 20.06 -13.00
CA ASN A 47 -0.63 19.99 -12.67
C ASN A 47 -0.10 21.40 -12.36
N THR A 48 0.33 21.63 -11.12
CA THR A 48 0.81 22.94 -10.66
C THR A 48 2.23 22.84 -10.11
N ASP A 49 2.90 23.97 -9.93
CA ASP A 49 4.20 24.03 -9.23
C ASP A 49 4.14 23.46 -7.80
N ASN A 50 2.94 23.40 -7.22
CA ASN A 50 2.66 22.83 -5.89
C ASN A 50 2.12 21.39 -5.99
N GLY A 51 2.39 20.68 -7.09
CA GLY A 51 1.96 19.30 -7.34
C GLY A 51 0.57 19.16 -7.95
N ILE A 52 0.17 17.89 -8.10
CA ILE A 52 -1.08 17.44 -8.70
C ILE A 52 -2.27 17.70 -7.77
N ARG A 53 -3.42 18.06 -8.36
CA ARG A 53 -4.70 18.19 -7.64
C ARG A 53 -5.86 17.73 -8.53
N VAL A 54 -6.76 16.93 -7.97
CA VAL A 54 -8.03 16.59 -8.65
C VAL A 54 -8.96 17.82 -8.67
N ARG A 55 -9.58 18.08 -9.83
CA ARG A 55 -10.52 19.19 -10.06
C ARG A 55 -11.95 18.69 -10.21
N ASP A 56 -12.13 17.61 -10.94
CA ASP A 56 -13.44 17.03 -11.22
C ASP A 56 -13.74 15.88 -10.24
N TYR A 57 -14.40 16.21 -9.12
CA TYR A 57 -14.81 15.23 -8.12
C TYR A 57 -15.97 14.35 -8.58
N GLU A 58 -16.76 14.77 -9.56
CA GLU A 58 -17.79 13.92 -10.16
C GLU A 58 -17.13 12.82 -10.99
N MET A 59 -16.14 13.19 -11.82
CA MET A 59 -15.37 12.22 -12.58
C MET A 59 -14.57 11.28 -11.68
N ARG A 60 -13.96 11.79 -10.60
CA ARG A 60 -13.31 10.95 -9.58
C ARG A 60 -14.27 9.90 -9.02
N ARG A 61 -15.51 10.29 -8.68
CA ARG A 61 -16.52 9.34 -8.18
C ARG A 61 -16.89 8.29 -9.22
N ARG A 62 -17.06 8.67 -10.49
CA ARG A 62 -17.34 7.72 -11.57
C ARG A 62 -16.19 6.74 -11.79
N TYR A 63 -14.94 7.19 -11.63
CA TYR A 63 -13.78 6.31 -11.65
C TYR A 63 -13.77 5.35 -10.45
N GLU A 64 -14.12 5.82 -9.26
CA GLU A 64 -14.24 4.97 -8.07
C GLU A 64 -15.30 3.87 -8.26
N GLU A 65 -16.49 4.22 -8.76
CA GLU A 65 -17.56 3.26 -9.08
C GLU A 65 -17.13 2.25 -10.14
N MET A 66 -16.40 2.70 -11.16
CA MET A 66 -15.85 1.81 -12.18
C MET A 66 -14.84 0.83 -11.59
N MET A 67 -13.85 1.32 -10.84
CA MET A 67 -12.80 0.47 -10.27
C MET A 67 -13.40 -0.52 -9.26
N GLY A 68 -14.31 -0.06 -8.39
CA GLY A 68 -15.03 -0.95 -7.47
C GLY A 68 -15.76 -2.07 -8.21
N THR A 69 -16.40 -1.78 -9.34
CA THR A 69 -17.05 -2.81 -10.17
C THR A 69 -16.07 -3.79 -10.84
N LEU A 70 -14.85 -3.33 -11.18
CA LEU A 70 -13.82 -4.19 -11.76
C LEU A 70 -13.26 -5.14 -10.70
N TYR A 71 -12.83 -4.60 -9.55
CA TYR A 71 -12.28 -5.38 -8.44
C TYR A 71 -13.31 -6.26 -7.74
N SER A 72 -14.60 -5.91 -7.75
CA SER A 72 -15.63 -6.81 -7.22
C SER A 72 -15.94 -8.00 -8.13
N ARG A 73 -15.44 -8.00 -9.38
CA ARG A 73 -15.71 -9.06 -10.37
C ARG A 73 -14.50 -9.95 -10.60
N ASP A 74 -13.33 -9.35 -10.60
CA ASP A 74 -12.05 -9.99 -10.81
C ASP A 74 -11.32 -10.06 -9.47
N GLU A 75 -10.54 -11.13 -9.25
CA GLU A 75 -9.76 -11.25 -8.02
C GLU A 75 -8.73 -10.11 -7.91
N VAL A 76 -8.69 -9.44 -6.76
CA VAL A 76 -7.70 -8.40 -6.48
C VAL A 76 -6.30 -9.01 -6.49
N SER A 77 -5.43 -8.48 -7.34
CA SER A 77 -4.05 -8.94 -7.40
C SER A 77 -3.24 -8.46 -6.19
N GLN A 78 -2.11 -9.12 -5.91
CA GLN A 78 -1.17 -8.67 -4.88
C GLN A 78 -0.62 -7.27 -5.17
N GLU A 79 -0.42 -6.91 -6.45
CA GLU A 79 0.01 -5.57 -6.84
C GLU A 79 -1.08 -4.54 -6.53
N ASP A 80 -2.33 -4.83 -6.90
CA ASP A 80 -3.48 -3.96 -6.62
C ASP A 80 -3.75 -3.78 -5.13
N ALA A 81 -3.40 -4.76 -4.31
CA ALA A 81 -3.51 -4.68 -2.85
C ALA A 81 -2.69 -3.53 -2.26
N TYR A 82 -1.61 -3.10 -2.93
CA TYR A 82 -0.83 -1.93 -2.52
C TYR A 82 -1.29 -0.62 -3.17
N VAL A 83 -2.14 -0.69 -4.20
CA VAL A 83 -2.67 0.48 -4.92
C VAL A 83 -3.99 0.95 -4.34
N ILE A 84 -4.91 0.02 -4.06
CA ILE A 84 -6.29 0.30 -3.64
C ILE A 84 -6.37 1.23 -2.41
N PRO A 85 -5.56 1.06 -1.34
CA PRO A 85 -5.65 1.94 -0.17
C PRO A 85 -5.43 3.42 -0.50
N HIS A 86 -4.66 3.74 -1.55
CA HIS A 86 -4.46 5.12 -1.98
C HIS A 86 -5.72 5.80 -2.52
N PHE A 87 -6.72 5.04 -2.99
CA PHE A 87 -7.97 5.59 -3.52
C PHE A 87 -8.88 6.15 -2.43
N ALA A 88 -8.69 5.71 -1.18
CA ALA A 88 -9.50 6.13 -0.05
C ALA A 88 -9.40 7.64 0.23
N GLY A 89 -8.26 8.25 -0.08
CA GLY A 89 -7.97 9.65 0.31
C GLY A 89 -7.92 9.83 1.84
N MET A 90 -7.74 8.75 2.59
CA MET A 90 -7.57 8.70 4.03
C MET A 90 -6.10 8.39 4.34
N GLU A 91 -5.60 8.90 5.47
CA GLU A 91 -4.23 8.63 5.92
C GLU A 91 -4.15 7.21 6.48
N PHE A 92 -3.06 6.52 6.15
CA PHE A 92 -2.73 5.17 6.62
C PHE A 92 -1.22 4.94 6.52
N ALA A 93 -0.72 3.89 7.17
CA ALA A 93 0.63 3.38 7.00
C ALA A 93 0.62 1.86 6.93
N TYR A 94 1.43 1.26 6.05
CA TYR A 94 1.70 -0.18 6.12
C TYR A 94 2.46 -0.52 7.40
N THR A 95 2.06 -1.61 8.06
CA THR A 95 2.58 -2.06 9.36
C THR A 95 2.79 -3.58 9.32
N GLU A 96 3.30 -4.18 10.40
CA GLU A 96 3.56 -5.62 10.50
C GLU A 96 4.46 -6.11 9.35
N ILE A 97 4.14 -7.26 8.75
CA ILE A 97 4.89 -7.81 7.63
C ILE A 97 4.83 -6.93 6.36
N ASP A 98 3.82 -6.07 6.21
CA ASP A 98 3.76 -5.10 5.09
C ASP A 98 4.80 -4.00 5.24
N ALA A 99 5.06 -3.54 6.46
CA ALA A 99 6.16 -2.60 6.68
C ALA A 99 7.50 -3.22 6.31
N THR A 100 7.71 -4.48 6.68
CA THR A 100 8.91 -5.23 6.29
C THR A 100 9.03 -5.37 4.78
N TYR A 101 7.93 -5.73 4.11
CA TYR A 101 7.88 -5.84 2.65
C TYR A 101 8.25 -4.53 1.96
N VAL A 102 7.71 -3.41 2.44
CA VAL A 102 7.97 -2.08 1.90
C VAL A 102 9.43 -1.65 2.14
N TRP A 103 9.95 -1.79 3.36
CA TRP A 103 11.32 -1.39 3.71
C TRP A 103 12.42 -2.22 3.04
N THR A 104 12.09 -3.45 2.63
CA THR A 104 12.98 -4.34 1.88
C THR A 104 12.79 -4.25 0.36
N HIS A 105 12.02 -3.28 -0.13
CA HIS A 105 11.74 -3.10 -1.57
C HIS A 105 11.14 -4.37 -2.22
N GLY A 106 10.35 -5.11 -1.43
CA GLY A 106 9.76 -6.39 -1.78
C GLY A 106 10.67 -7.61 -1.68
N GLY A 107 11.88 -7.45 -1.14
CA GLY A 107 12.86 -8.52 -0.93
C GLY A 107 12.44 -9.56 0.11
N PHE A 108 11.48 -9.23 0.99
CA PHE A 108 11.01 -10.12 2.03
C PHE A 108 9.49 -10.35 1.99
N GLN A 109 9.07 -11.59 1.75
CA GLN A 109 7.69 -12.05 1.78
C GLN A 109 7.61 -13.45 2.40
N ILE A 110 7.39 -13.55 3.71
CA ILE A 110 7.16 -14.85 4.38
C ILE A 110 5.66 -15.05 4.65
N ALA A 111 5.21 -16.32 4.64
CA ALA A 111 3.89 -16.75 5.08
C ALA A 111 2.68 -16.15 4.33
N ARG A 112 2.89 -15.65 3.10
CA ARG A 112 1.79 -15.26 2.19
C ARG A 112 1.57 -16.33 1.14
N GLY A 113 0.36 -16.87 1.09
CA GLY A 113 -0.06 -17.82 0.08
C GLY A 113 -0.65 -17.09 -1.13
N HIS A 114 -0.68 -17.74 -2.29
CA HIS A 114 -1.45 -17.23 -3.43
C HIS A 114 -2.94 -17.07 -3.08
N ASP A 115 -3.45 -17.95 -2.21
CA ASP A 115 -4.87 -18.02 -1.85
C ASP A 115 -5.19 -17.33 -0.50
N ASP A 116 -4.20 -16.65 0.11
CA ASP A 116 -4.33 -16.04 1.43
C ASP A 116 -3.28 -14.94 1.64
N TYR A 117 -3.70 -13.70 1.42
CA TYR A 117 -2.87 -12.51 1.32
C TYR A 117 -3.40 -11.35 2.20
N PRO A 118 -3.10 -11.36 3.51
CA PRO A 118 -3.43 -10.26 4.40
C PRO A 118 -2.55 -9.04 4.10
N VAL A 119 -3.17 -7.86 4.10
CA VAL A 119 -2.48 -6.56 4.09
C VAL A 119 -2.81 -5.80 5.36
N PHE A 120 -1.78 -5.46 6.12
CA PHE A 120 -1.87 -4.82 7.42
C PHE A 120 -1.61 -3.31 7.28
N ILE A 121 -2.58 -2.51 7.74
CA ILE A 121 -2.48 -1.05 7.72
C ILE A 121 -2.86 -0.42 9.06
N GLU A 122 -2.08 0.55 9.50
CA GLU A 122 -2.48 1.48 10.55
C GLU A 122 -3.41 2.54 9.98
N VAL A 123 -4.50 2.79 10.69
CA VAL A 123 -5.53 3.77 10.31
C VAL A 123 -5.97 4.56 11.53
N HIS A 124 -6.48 5.76 11.34
CA HIS A 124 -7.03 6.55 12.44
C HIS A 124 -8.25 5.84 13.05
N GLU A 125 -8.33 5.73 14.37
CA GLU A 125 -9.45 5.06 15.06
C GLU A 125 -10.82 5.62 14.65
N ARG A 126 -10.90 6.94 14.45
CA ARG A 126 -12.12 7.63 14.00
C ARG A 126 -12.56 7.27 12.56
N ASP A 127 -11.67 6.70 11.77
CA ASP A 127 -11.87 6.42 10.34
C ASP A 127 -12.05 4.93 10.05
N VAL A 128 -12.06 4.05 11.06
CA VAL A 128 -12.19 2.58 10.91
C VAL A 128 -13.44 2.21 10.10
N ASP A 129 -14.62 2.71 10.48
CA ASP A 129 -15.87 2.41 9.76
C ASP A 129 -15.80 2.87 8.30
N ARG A 130 -15.13 4.00 8.04
CA ARG A 130 -14.97 4.53 6.67
C ARG A 130 -14.02 3.68 5.83
N TRP A 131 -13.01 3.07 6.45
CA TRP A 131 -12.12 2.12 5.79
C TRP A 131 -12.83 0.82 5.44
N ILE A 132 -13.64 0.29 6.35
CA ILE A 132 -14.48 -0.90 6.10
C ILE A 132 -15.44 -0.63 4.93
N GLU A 133 -16.22 0.46 4.99
CA GLU A 133 -17.11 0.86 3.89
C GLU A 133 -16.35 1.15 2.58
N PHE A 134 -15.08 1.56 2.66
CA PHE A 134 -14.25 1.76 1.49
C PHE A 134 -13.89 0.41 0.85
N PHE A 135 -13.30 -0.53 1.57
CA PHE A 135 -12.89 -1.82 1.01
C PHE A 135 -14.08 -2.68 0.56
N GLU A 136 -15.22 -2.63 1.26
CA GLU A 136 -16.46 -3.29 0.83
C GLU A 136 -16.90 -2.86 -0.59
N ARG A 137 -16.70 -1.58 -0.96
CA ARG A 137 -17.03 -1.09 -2.31
C ARG A 137 -16.11 -1.63 -3.40
N PHE A 138 -14.93 -2.13 -3.02
CA PHE A 138 -13.98 -2.82 -3.89
C PHE A 138 -14.15 -4.34 -3.83
N GLY A 139 -15.11 -4.85 -3.05
CA GLY A 139 -15.33 -6.29 -2.87
C GLY A 139 -14.23 -6.97 -2.06
N VAL A 140 -13.57 -6.23 -1.15
CA VAL A 140 -12.47 -6.76 -0.34
C VAL A 140 -12.87 -6.81 1.13
N ASP A 141 -12.68 -7.98 1.74
CA ASP A 141 -12.95 -8.19 3.15
C ASP A 141 -11.96 -7.43 4.04
N THR A 142 -12.47 -6.98 5.19
CA THR A 142 -11.71 -6.18 6.15
C THR A 142 -12.00 -6.62 7.58
N THR A 143 -10.96 -6.69 8.40
CA THR A 143 -11.04 -7.02 9.83
C THR A 143 -10.28 -5.98 10.65
N VAL A 144 -10.49 -5.98 11.97
CA VAL A 144 -9.86 -5.01 12.89
C VAL A 144 -9.05 -5.76 13.94
N GLY A 145 -7.76 -5.44 14.05
CA GLY A 145 -6.83 -5.92 15.07
C GLY A 145 -6.34 -7.35 14.90
N GLU A 146 -7.16 -8.25 14.36
CA GLU A 146 -6.80 -9.65 14.17
C GLU A 146 -7.15 -10.12 12.77
N ARG A 147 -6.22 -10.88 12.16
CA ARG A 147 -6.41 -11.54 10.87
C ARG A 147 -7.50 -12.63 10.99
N PRO A 148 -8.45 -12.73 10.06
CA PRO A 148 -9.44 -13.80 10.04
C PRO A 148 -8.79 -15.14 9.65
N ASP A 149 -9.50 -16.25 9.90
CA ASP A 149 -9.14 -17.52 9.29
C ASP A 149 -9.30 -17.41 7.77
N ALA A 150 -8.34 -17.95 7.00
CA ALA A 150 -8.35 -17.85 5.53
C ALA A 150 -9.61 -18.46 4.88
N ALA A 151 -10.29 -19.39 5.56
CA ALA A 151 -11.54 -19.99 5.09
C ALA A 151 -12.77 -19.07 5.21
N ASP A 152 -12.65 -17.98 5.98
CA ASP A 152 -13.73 -17.03 6.25
C ASP A 152 -13.62 -15.75 5.39
N VAL A 153 -12.62 -15.66 4.51
CA VAL A 153 -12.37 -14.53 3.60
C VAL A 153 -12.85 -14.87 2.20
N ASP A 154 -13.54 -13.92 1.54
CA ASP A 154 -13.86 -13.99 0.11
C ASP A 154 -12.70 -13.44 -0.72
N GLY A 155 -12.08 -14.31 -1.52
CA GLY A 155 -10.87 -14.00 -2.31
C GLY A 155 -9.57 -14.20 -1.54
N SER A 156 -8.43 -13.91 -2.20
CA SER A 156 -7.10 -14.06 -1.59
C SER A 156 -6.68 -12.84 -0.78
N VAL A 157 -6.95 -11.63 -1.28
CA VAL A 157 -6.56 -10.37 -0.64
C VAL A 157 -7.62 -9.93 0.38
N HIS A 158 -7.16 -9.55 1.58
CA HIS A 158 -8.00 -8.92 2.60
C HIS A 158 -7.18 -7.94 3.45
N TYR A 159 -7.85 -6.98 4.06
CA TYR A 159 -7.19 -5.97 4.89
C TYR A 159 -7.42 -6.22 6.39
N VAL A 160 -6.37 -5.98 7.18
CA VAL A 160 -6.42 -5.97 8.63
C VAL A 160 -6.07 -4.57 9.11
N LEU A 161 -7.03 -3.91 9.75
CA LEU A 161 -6.89 -2.54 10.23
C LEU A 161 -6.36 -2.53 11.66
N PHE A 162 -5.33 -1.73 11.91
CA PHE A 162 -4.83 -1.40 13.24
C PHE A 162 -5.21 0.04 13.60
N PRO A 163 -6.27 0.25 14.43
CA PRO A 163 -6.71 1.58 14.81
C PRO A 163 -5.68 2.29 15.70
N GLN A 164 -5.27 3.49 15.32
CA GLN A 164 -4.40 4.37 16.08
C GLN A 164 -5.20 5.52 16.70
N ALA A 165 -5.05 5.70 18.02
CA ALA A 165 -5.69 6.77 18.76
C ALA A 165 -4.93 8.12 18.65
N ALA A 166 -3.62 8.04 18.39
CA ALA A 166 -2.77 9.19 18.11
C ALA A 166 -2.67 9.44 16.59
N ASP A 167 -1.98 10.52 16.20
CA ASP A 167 -1.61 10.72 14.80
C ASP A 167 -0.72 9.57 14.32
N ILE A 168 -0.90 9.17 13.06
CA ILE A 168 -0.10 8.11 12.42
C ILE A 168 1.20 8.76 11.96
N ASP A 169 2.35 8.22 12.39
CA ASP A 169 3.64 8.62 11.83
C ASP A 169 3.90 7.85 10.54
N VAL A 170 4.33 8.56 9.49
CA VAL A 170 4.37 8.00 8.14
C VAL A 170 5.66 8.38 7.44
N GLU A 171 6.42 7.37 7.06
CA GLU A 171 7.49 7.47 6.07
C GLU A 171 7.02 7.02 4.69
N TRP A 172 7.70 7.46 3.64
CA TRP A 172 7.33 7.14 2.25
C TRP A 172 8.47 6.43 1.54
N VAL A 173 8.24 5.16 1.19
CA VAL A 173 9.18 4.31 0.46
C VAL A 173 8.50 3.83 -0.81
N ASP A 174 9.08 4.13 -1.97
CA ASP A 174 8.53 3.73 -3.28
C ASP A 174 7.03 3.98 -3.47
N GLY A 175 6.54 5.12 -2.96
CA GLY A 175 5.14 5.52 -3.10
C GLY A 175 4.19 4.93 -2.06
N ASN A 176 4.67 4.06 -1.19
CA ASN A 176 3.90 3.45 -0.11
C ASN A 176 4.13 4.20 1.22
N PRO A 177 3.06 4.62 1.93
CA PRO A 177 3.18 5.09 3.30
C PRO A 177 3.43 3.90 4.21
N VAL A 178 4.44 3.98 5.07
CA VAL A 178 4.85 2.91 5.96
C VAL A 178 5.20 3.49 7.32
N ILE A 179 5.05 2.68 8.38
CA ILE A 179 5.52 3.08 9.71
C ILE A 179 7.03 3.39 9.67
N PRO A 180 7.54 4.26 10.56
CA PRO A 180 8.96 4.60 10.63
C PRO A 180 9.86 3.36 10.70
N LEU A 181 11.07 3.47 10.16
CA LEU A 181 11.99 2.34 10.08
C LEU A 181 12.29 1.73 11.46
N ASP A 182 12.46 2.58 12.47
CA ASP A 182 12.72 2.15 13.86
C ASP A 182 11.56 1.30 14.43
N ASP A 183 10.32 1.65 14.09
CA ASP A 183 9.13 0.93 14.52
C ASP A 183 9.00 -0.41 13.78
N ALA A 184 9.28 -0.42 12.47
CA ALA A 184 9.32 -1.65 11.67
C ALA A 184 10.40 -2.63 12.16
N VAL A 185 11.61 -2.14 12.46
CA VAL A 185 12.69 -2.96 13.05
C VAL A 185 12.28 -3.49 14.42
N SER A 186 11.60 -2.67 15.23
CA SER A 186 11.10 -3.10 16.54
C SER A 186 10.11 -4.26 16.40
N GLN A 187 9.14 -4.18 15.47
CA GLN A 187 8.20 -5.27 15.18
C GLN A 187 8.92 -6.55 14.70
N MET A 188 9.88 -6.44 13.78
CA MET A 188 10.67 -7.59 13.31
C MET A 188 11.44 -8.28 14.43
N MET A 189 11.98 -7.50 15.37
CA MET A 189 12.76 -8.01 16.50
C MET A 189 11.91 -8.82 17.50
N GLU A 190 10.61 -8.54 17.61
CA GLU A 190 9.69 -9.31 18.48
C GLU A 190 9.57 -10.77 18.04
N THR A 191 9.61 -11.02 16.73
CA THR A 191 9.62 -12.37 16.14
C THR A 191 10.88 -12.60 15.31
N ARG A 192 12.03 -12.16 15.84
CA ARG A 192 13.32 -12.14 15.14
C ARG A 192 13.65 -13.40 14.32
N PRO A 193 13.47 -14.65 14.81
CA PRO A 193 13.80 -15.83 14.02
C PRO A 193 13.07 -15.94 12.67
N ALA A 194 11.86 -15.36 12.56
CA ALA A 194 11.14 -15.32 11.30
C ALA A 194 11.64 -14.20 10.38
N TYR A 195 12.20 -13.13 10.93
CA TYR A 195 12.59 -11.90 10.21
C TYR A 195 14.09 -11.72 10.03
N GLU A 196 14.93 -12.67 10.46
CA GLU A 196 16.41 -12.56 10.34
C GLU A 196 16.87 -12.16 8.93
N PRO A 197 16.35 -12.74 7.83
CA PRO A 197 16.73 -12.31 6.48
C PRO A 197 16.33 -10.86 6.15
N ALA A 198 15.17 -10.39 6.66
CA ALA A 198 14.74 -9.00 6.45
C ALA A 198 15.62 -8.02 7.23
N LEU A 199 15.96 -8.37 8.47
CA LEU A 199 16.80 -7.55 9.34
C LEU A 199 18.21 -7.36 8.74
N GLU A 200 18.74 -8.38 8.06
CA GLU A 200 20.00 -8.26 7.31
C GLU A 200 19.90 -7.30 6.13
N MET A 201 18.85 -7.44 5.31
CA MET A 201 18.61 -6.53 4.18
C MET A 201 18.52 -5.07 4.67
N ILE A 202 17.81 -4.85 5.78
CA ILE A 202 17.66 -3.52 6.37
C ILE A 202 18.98 -2.99 6.92
N ALA A 203 19.76 -3.81 7.62
CA ALA A 203 21.07 -3.40 8.13
C ALA A 203 22.03 -2.98 7.01
N ASP A 204 22.03 -3.73 5.90
CA ASP A 204 22.86 -3.45 4.74
C ASP A 204 22.40 -2.18 3.98
N GLU A 205 21.10 -1.95 3.87
CA GLU A 205 20.54 -0.85 3.05
C GLU A 205 20.44 0.49 3.80
N HIS A 206 20.08 0.45 5.09
CA HIS A 206 19.74 1.64 5.86
C HIS A 206 20.80 2.03 6.92
N ASP A 207 21.95 1.35 6.94
CA ASP A 207 23.08 1.61 7.86
C ASP A 207 22.65 1.61 9.35
N VAL A 208 21.72 0.70 9.69
CA VAL A 208 21.20 0.50 11.05
C VAL A 208 22.06 -0.54 11.76
N ASP A 209 22.48 -0.24 13.00
CA ASP A 209 23.28 -1.17 13.84
C ASP A 209 22.41 -2.29 14.41
N ILE A 210 22.07 -3.26 13.55
CA ILE A 210 21.36 -4.49 13.91
C ILE A 210 22.38 -5.63 13.88
N ASP A 211 22.57 -6.32 15.00
CA ASP A 211 23.39 -7.55 15.06
C ASP A 211 22.63 -8.73 14.43
N ALA A 212 22.28 -8.63 13.14
CA ALA A 212 21.68 -9.68 12.33
C ALA A 212 22.78 -10.34 11.49
N ARG A 213 22.85 -11.67 11.49
CA ARG A 213 23.86 -12.42 10.72
C ARG A 213 23.30 -13.73 10.22
N HIS A 214 23.33 -13.90 8.90
CA HIS A 214 23.06 -15.19 8.31
C HIS A 214 24.27 -16.06 8.59
N HIS A 215 24.04 -17.17 9.29
CA HIS A 215 24.94 -18.29 9.13
C HIS A 215 24.72 -18.83 7.72
N ASP A 216 25.51 -18.33 6.77
CA ASP A 216 25.71 -19.00 5.49
C ASP A 216 26.19 -20.43 5.78
N GLN A 217 25.27 -21.38 5.83
CA GLN A 217 25.59 -22.78 5.65
C GLN A 217 25.85 -23.00 4.17
N MET A 218 27.04 -22.59 3.72
CA MET A 218 27.67 -23.16 2.55
C MET A 218 29.07 -23.68 2.90
N ALA A 219 29.17 -24.98 3.22
CA ALA A 219 30.32 -25.82 2.87
C ALA A 219 30.03 -27.33 3.07
N ALA A 220 29.86 -28.02 1.94
CA ALA A 220 30.28 -29.39 1.59
C ALA A 220 29.75 -30.61 2.38
N ASP A 221 29.10 -31.55 1.66
CA ASP A 221 29.81 -32.57 0.84
C ASP A 221 29.03 -32.89 -0.45
#